data_AF-A0AAF0CMW5-F1
#
_entry.id   AF-A0AAF0CMW5-F1
#
_cell.length_a   1.000
_cell.length_b   1.000
_cell.length_c   1.000
_cell.angle_alpha   90.00
_cell.angle_beta   90.00
_cell.angle_gamma   90.00
#
_symmetry.space_group_name_H-M   'P 1'
#
loop_
_entity.id
_entity.type
_entity.pdbx_description
1 polymer ?
#
loop_
_entity_poly.entity_id
_entity_poly.type
_entity_poly.pdbx_seq_one_letter_code
_entity_poly.pdbx_strand_id
1 'polypeptide(L)'
;MTLFRNIAVLTTFIATSTMAWAENSVDALLPLPAEIRTIFNNRCVMCHGEVIEGEAEVREDLIMVTDDDIRDTLSDATTLYEMIRDDEMPQEARLSFRLRRNTEMRARLKQIQDDYESKGEKAVLIKWLETALQIEK
;
A
#
# COMPACT_ATOMS: atom_id res chain seq x y z
N MET A 1 -69.91 -23.26 -11.25
CA MET A 1 -69.34 -22.17 -12.07
C MET A 1 -68.54 -21.26 -11.15
N THR A 2 -67.27 -21.03 -11.49
CA THR A 2 -66.41 -19.86 -11.14
C THR A 2 -66.16 -19.55 -9.65
N LEU A 3 -64.95 -19.28 -9.15
CA LEU A 3 -63.65 -19.02 -9.76
C LEU A 3 -62.59 -19.06 -8.63
N PHE A 4 -61.48 -19.76 -8.87
CA PHE A 4 -60.26 -19.67 -8.06
C PHE A 4 -59.71 -18.23 -8.10
N ARG A 5 -59.15 -17.73 -6.99
CA ARG A 5 -58.24 -16.60 -7.05
C ARG A 5 -57.18 -16.65 -5.94
N ASN A 6 -56.10 -17.33 -6.28
CA ASN A 6 -54.81 -17.25 -5.59
C ASN A 6 -54.26 -15.82 -5.72
N ILE A 7 -53.92 -15.16 -4.61
CA ILE A 7 -53.08 -13.96 -4.63
C ILE A 7 -51.80 -14.32 -3.85
N ALA A 8 -50.79 -14.76 -4.59
CA ALA A 8 -49.43 -14.82 -4.11
C ALA A 8 -48.90 -13.39 -4.03
N VAL A 9 -48.68 -12.89 -2.82
CA VAL A 9 -47.98 -11.61 -2.59
C VAL A 9 -46.49 -11.90 -2.75
N LEU A 10 -45.97 -11.63 -3.95
CA LEU A 10 -44.55 -11.71 -4.26
C LEU A 10 -43.85 -10.49 -3.63
N THR A 11 -43.15 -10.71 -2.53
CA THR A 11 -42.34 -9.69 -1.85
C THR A 11 -41.00 -9.58 -2.58
N THR A 12 -40.88 -8.64 -3.52
CA THR A 12 -39.61 -8.41 -4.22
C THR A 12 -38.71 -7.53 -3.35
N PHE A 13 -37.89 -8.17 -2.51
CA PHE A 13 -36.71 -7.53 -1.92
C PHE A 13 -35.66 -7.39 -3.02
N ILE A 14 -35.61 -6.23 -3.68
CA ILE A 14 -34.45 -5.84 -4.49
C ILE A 14 -33.48 -5.15 -3.54
N ALA A 15 -32.70 -5.94 -2.81
CA ALA A 15 -31.46 -5.47 -2.23
C ALA A 15 -30.43 -5.42 -3.35
N THR A 16 -30.36 -4.29 -4.06
CA THR A 16 -29.20 -3.96 -4.91
C THR A 16 -28.05 -3.61 -3.99
N SER A 17 -27.36 -4.62 -3.46
CA SER A 17 -26.00 -4.50 -2.94
C SER A 17 -25.04 -4.40 -4.11
N THR A 18 -25.06 -3.26 -4.80
CA THR A 18 -23.99 -2.88 -5.72
C THR A 18 -23.00 -2.03 -4.93
N MET A 19 -21.93 -2.64 -4.42
CA MET A 19 -20.59 -2.07 -4.25
C MET A 19 -19.71 -3.06 -3.47
N ALA A 20 -19.01 -3.93 -4.19
CA ALA A 20 -17.98 -4.83 -3.62
C ALA A 20 -16.82 -5.03 -4.62
N TRP A 21 -16.41 -3.95 -5.31
CA TRP A 21 -15.25 -3.96 -6.23
C TRP A 21 -14.15 -2.99 -5.77
N ALA A 22 -14.25 -2.48 -4.54
CA ALA A 22 -13.28 -1.57 -3.96
C ALA A 22 -12.36 -2.24 -2.92
N GLU A 23 -12.59 -3.52 -2.59
CA GLU A 23 -12.02 -4.13 -1.38
C GLU A 23 -10.48 -4.14 -1.36
N ASN A 24 -9.81 -4.09 -2.50
CA ASN A 24 -8.33 -4.07 -2.57
C ASN A 24 -7.74 -2.94 -3.43
N SER A 25 -8.54 -1.93 -3.84
CA SER A 25 -8.02 -0.85 -4.69
C SER A 25 -7.04 0.03 -3.93
N VAL A 26 -5.93 0.39 -4.58
CA VAL A 26 -4.97 1.38 -4.07
C VAL A 26 -5.63 2.74 -3.86
N ASP A 27 -6.75 3.03 -4.53
CA ASP A 27 -7.54 4.25 -4.28
C ASP A 27 -8.03 4.35 -2.83
N ALA A 28 -8.21 3.23 -2.12
CA ALA A 28 -8.58 3.25 -0.70
C ALA A 28 -7.48 3.83 0.20
N LEU A 29 -6.24 3.87 -0.29
CA LEU A 29 -5.07 4.39 0.44
C LEU A 29 -4.87 5.89 0.21
N LEU A 30 -5.47 6.45 -0.85
CA LEU A 30 -5.16 7.79 -1.35
C LEU A 30 -6.23 8.81 -0.92
N PRO A 31 -5.84 10.06 -0.58
CA PRO A 31 -4.48 10.56 -0.49
C PRO A 31 -3.75 10.06 0.78
N LEU A 32 -2.45 9.80 0.68
CA LEU A 32 -1.66 9.45 1.87
C LEU A 32 -1.51 10.68 2.79
N PRO A 33 -1.84 10.59 4.09
CA PRO A 33 -1.46 11.59 5.07
C PRO A 33 0.05 11.84 5.04
N ALA A 34 0.51 13.08 5.28
CA ALA A 34 1.92 13.44 5.12
C ALA A 34 2.88 12.56 5.93
N GLU A 35 2.54 12.29 7.20
CA GLU A 35 3.30 11.40 8.08
C GLU A 35 3.36 9.96 7.53
N ILE A 36 2.22 9.44 7.05
CA ILE A 36 2.15 8.11 6.44
C ILE A 36 2.98 8.07 5.17
N ARG A 37 2.95 9.11 4.32
CA ARG A 37 3.79 9.19 3.13
C ARG A 37 5.28 9.12 3.48
N THR A 38 5.71 9.83 4.53
CA THR A 38 7.11 9.76 4.98
C THR A 38 7.48 8.35 5.44
N ILE A 39 6.66 7.74 6.29
CA ILE A 39 6.90 6.37 6.80
C ILE A 39 6.90 5.35 5.65
N PHE A 40 5.95 5.49 4.74
CA PHE A 40 5.80 4.64 3.57
C PHE A 40 7.02 4.72 2.65
N ASN A 41 7.49 5.94 2.36
CA ASN A 41 8.71 6.16 1.58
C ASN A 41 9.94 5.58 2.27
N ASN A 42 10.09 5.77 3.58
CA ASN A 42 11.18 5.16 4.36
C ASN A 42 11.14 3.64 4.25
N ARG A 43 9.97 3.02 4.32
CA ARG A 43 9.84 1.57 4.17
C ARG A 43 10.29 1.10 2.78
N CYS A 44 9.86 1.77 1.72
CA CYS A 44 10.23 1.40 0.35
C CYS A 44 11.73 1.61 0.08
N VAL A 45 12.34 2.67 0.61
CA VAL A 45 13.77 3.00 0.40
C VAL A 45 14.71 1.90 0.90
N MET A 46 14.29 1.14 1.93
CA MET A 46 15.10 0.06 2.52
C MET A 46 15.38 -1.07 1.53
N CYS A 47 14.41 -1.38 0.67
CA CYS A 47 14.51 -2.43 -0.33
C CYS A 47 14.81 -1.88 -1.74
N HIS A 48 14.33 -0.67 -2.03
CA HIS A 48 14.37 -0.07 -3.36
C HIS A 48 15.26 1.16 -3.45
N GLY A 49 16.11 1.49 -2.47
CA GLY A 49 17.07 2.60 -2.57
C GLY A 49 16.44 4.01 -2.69
N GLU A 50 17.30 5.04 -2.80
CA GLU A 50 16.94 6.45 -2.64
C GLU A 50 16.99 7.27 -3.96
N VAL A 51 16.24 8.39 -4.04
CA VAL A 51 16.32 9.43 -5.09
C VAL A 51 17.20 10.59 -4.61
N ILE A 52 18.18 11.01 -5.42
CA ILE A 52 19.11 12.10 -5.08
C ILE A 52 19.15 13.12 -6.23
N GLU A 53 19.04 14.42 -5.90
CA GLU A 53 19.20 15.53 -6.86
C GLU A 53 18.25 15.48 -8.08
N GLY A 54 17.08 14.88 -7.92
CA GLY A 54 16.11 14.72 -9.02
C GLY A 54 16.39 13.52 -9.94
N GLU A 55 17.50 12.81 -9.73
CA GLU A 55 17.85 11.58 -10.42
C GLU A 55 17.52 10.37 -9.55
N ALA A 56 16.73 9.45 -10.10
CA ALA A 56 16.43 8.19 -9.47
C ALA A 56 17.71 7.34 -9.35
N GLU A 57 18.26 7.21 -8.14
CA GLU A 57 19.43 6.34 -7.95
C GLU A 57 19.06 4.88 -7.70
N VAL A 58 17.80 4.61 -7.36
CA VAL A 58 17.06 3.38 -7.66
C VAL A 58 15.57 3.77 -7.75
N ARG A 59 15.06 3.92 -8.97
CA ARG A 59 13.62 3.90 -9.29
C ARG A 59 13.42 3.62 -10.78
N GLU A 60 14.06 2.58 -11.30
CA GLU A 60 13.54 2.06 -12.58
C GLU A 60 12.22 1.31 -12.36
N ASP A 61 11.98 0.82 -11.14
CA ASP A 61 10.89 -0.07 -10.77
C ASP A 61 9.76 0.56 -9.91
N LEU A 62 10.01 1.66 -9.18
CA LEU A 62 8.99 2.32 -8.35
C LEU A 62 9.03 3.84 -8.45
N ILE A 63 7.93 4.50 -8.82
CA ILE A 63 7.78 5.97 -8.71
C ILE A 63 6.71 6.22 -7.65
N MET A 64 7.04 6.91 -6.54
CA MET A 64 6.12 7.06 -5.39
C MET A 64 6.04 8.51 -4.87
N VAL A 65 6.26 9.51 -5.73
CA VAL A 65 6.36 10.92 -5.30
C VAL A 65 4.98 11.50 -5.02
N THR A 66 4.04 11.25 -5.93
CA THR A 66 2.66 11.75 -5.90
C THR A 66 1.67 10.63 -5.64
N ASP A 67 0.39 10.96 -5.41
CA ASP A 67 -0.67 9.94 -5.32
C ASP A 67 -0.87 9.18 -6.64
N ASP A 68 -0.70 9.86 -7.77
CA ASP A 68 -0.82 9.26 -9.08
C ASP A 68 0.32 8.26 -9.34
N ASP A 69 1.55 8.60 -8.94
CA ASP A 69 2.66 7.66 -9.04
C ASP A 69 2.44 6.41 -8.18
N ILE A 70 1.86 6.57 -6.98
CA ILE A 70 1.51 5.45 -6.09
C ILE A 70 0.46 4.56 -6.75
N ARG A 71 -0.57 5.16 -7.37
CA ARG A 71 -1.62 4.42 -8.09
C ARG A 71 -1.06 3.65 -9.28
N ASP A 72 -0.10 4.21 -9.99
CA ASP A 72 0.52 3.56 -11.15
C ASP A 72 1.50 2.45 -10.75
N THR A 73 2.13 2.58 -9.58
CA THR A 73 3.14 1.64 -9.10
C THR A 73 2.55 0.47 -8.32
N LEU A 74 1.54 0.71 -7.49
CA LEU A 74 0.91 -0.33 -6.68
C LEU A 74 -0.32 -0.87 -7.39
N SER A 75 -0.41 -2.19 -7.51
CA SER A 75 -1.55 -2.85 -8.15
C SER A 75 -2.62 -3.33 -7.18
N ASP A 76 -2.27 -3.60 -5.92
CA ASP A 76 -3.16 -4.20 -4.93
C ASP A 76 -2.77 -3.77 -3.51
N ALA A 77 -3.72 -3.16 -2.79
CA ALA A 77 -3.48 -2.60 -1.46
C ALA A 77 -3.38 -3.68 -0.36
N THR A 78 -4.05 -4.82 -0.55
CA THR A 78 -4.02 -5.94 0.39
C THR A 78 -2.67 -6.66 0.33
N THR A 79 -2.15 -6.89 -0.87
CA THR A 79 -0.81 -7.41 -1.11
C THR A 79 0.24 -6.48 -0.49
N LEU A 80 0.07 -5.16 -0.62
CA LEU A 80 0.94 -4.19 0.05
C LEU A 80 0.94 -4.34 1.57
N TYR A 81 -0.24 -4.49 2.17
CA TYR A 81 -0.38 -4.74 3.59
C TYR A 81 0.36 -6.02 4.02
N GLU A 82 0.17 -7.13 3.30
CA GLU A 82 0.84 -8.40 3.58
C GLU A 82 2.37 -8.28 3.48
N MET A 83 2.89 -7.65 2.42
CA MET A 83 4.34 -7.42 2.23
C MET A 83 4.95 -6.61 3.38
N ILE A 84 4.25 -5.58 3.86
CA ILE A 84 4.73 -4.74 4.97
C ILE A 84 4.62 -5.51 6.29
N ARG A 85 3.53 -6.25 6.51
CA ARG A 85 3.31 -7.05 7.72
C ARG A 85 4.39 -8.12 7.88
N ASP A 86 4.65 -8.87 6.82
CA ASP A 86 5.48 -10.08 6.85
C ASP A 86 6.97 -9.79 6.58
N ASP A 87 7.31 -8.55 6.20
CA ASP A 87 8.66 -8.18 5.73
C ASP A 87 9.14 -8.98 4.50
N GLU A 88 8.20 -9.43 3.68
CA GLU A 88 8.47 -10.22 2.48
C GLU A 88 8.13 -9.42 1.22
N MET A 89 9.13 -9.18 0.37
CA MET A 89 8.94 -8.62 -0.97
C MET A 89 8.89 -9.75 -2.00
N PRO A 90 8.02 -9.69 -3.02
CA PRO A 90 7.86 -10.75 -4.03
C PRO A 90 9.08 -10.89 -4.94
N GLN A 91 9.98 -9.91 -4.95
CA GLN A 91 11.22 -9.90 -5.71
C GLN A 91 12.38 -9.55 -4.76
N GLU A 92 13.56 -10.13 -5.01
CA GLU A 92 14.75 -9.76 -4.25
C GLU A 92 15.08 -8.28 -4.44
N ALA A 93 15.34 -7.59 -3.33
CA ALA A 93 15.76 -6.19 -3.32
C ALA A 93 17.03 -5.99 -4.16
N ARG A 94 16.94 -5.19 -5.23
CA ARG A 94 18.09 -4.85 -6.09
C ARG A 94 18.56 -3.44 -5.83
N LEU A 95 19.27 -3.24 -4.72
CA LEU A 95 19.96 -1.97 -4.46
C LEU A 95 20.87 -1.60 -5.65
N SER A 96 20.86 -0.34 -6.07
CA SER A 96 21.67 0.09 -7.21
C SER A 96 23.14 -0.18 -6.99
N PHE A 97 23.84 -0.32 -8.10
CA PHE A 97 25.29 -0.43 -8.11
C PHE A 97 25.99 0.76 -7.45
N ARG A 98 25.45 1.99 -7.62
CA ARG A 98 25.98 3.21 -7.01
C ARG A 98 25.83 3.18 -5.48
N LEU A 99 24.65 2.84 -4.97
CA LEU A 99 24.42 2.69 -3.52
C LEU A 99 25.36 1.64 -2.90
N ARG A 100 25.57 0.50 -3.57
CA ARG A 100 26.50 -0.54 -3.10
C ARG A 100 27.95 -0.06 -2.96
N ARG A 101 28.37 0.95 -3.72
CA ARG A 101 29.76 1.45 -3.76
C ARG A 101 29.96 2.77 -3.02
N ASN A 102 28.90 3.42 -2.57
CA ASN A 102 28.98 4.69 -1.85
C ASN A 102 28.78 4.48 -0.34
N THR A 103 29.84 4.68 0.44
CA THR A 103 29.83 4.49 1.90
C THR A 103 28.86 5.45 2.60
N GLU A 104 28.77 6.71 2.16
CA GLU A 104 27.87 7.70 2.74
C GLU A 104 26.41 7.31 2.52
N MET A 105 26.06 6.88 1.31
CA MET A 105 24.71 6.41 1.00
C MET A 105 24.34 5.16 1.79
N ARG A 106 25.27 4.22 1.98
CA ARG A 106 25.04 3.05 2.83
C ARG A 106 24.81 3.44 4.29
N ALA A 107 25.55 4.43 4.79
CA ALA A 107 25.35 4.94 6.13
C ALA A 107 23.98 5.61 6.28
N ARG A 108 23.55 6.37 5.27
CA ARG A 108 22.23 7.01 5.25
C ARG A 108 21.09 5.98 5.17
N LEU A 109 21.18 4.99 4.29
CA LEU A 109 20.19 3.90 4.22
C LEU A 109 20.08 3.16 5.56
N LYS A 110 21.23 2.86 6.18
CA LYS A 110 21.25 2.26 7.52
C LYS A 110 20.58 3.17 8.55
N GLN A 111 20.84 4.48 8.51
CA GLN A 111 20.20 5.42 9.42
C GLN A 111 18.67 5.43 9.24
N ILE A 112 18.18 5.40 8.00
CA ILE A 112 16.74 5.31 7.73
C ILE A 112 16.14 4.02 8.29
N GLN A 113 16.84 2.89 8.13
CA GLN A 113 16.46 1.62 8.73
C GLN A 113 16.39 1.70 10.26
N ASP A 114 17.45 2.19 10.90
CA ASP A 114 17.55 2.32 12.36
C ASP A 114 16.47 3.28 12.91
N ASP A 115 16.17 4.36 12.20
CA ASP A 115 15.11 5.32 12.55
C ASP A 115 13.72 4.68 12.47
N TYR A 116 13.41 3.95 11.40
CA TYR A 116 12.12 3.28 11.21
C TYR A 116 11.86 2.23 12.29
N GLU A 117 12.88 1.44 12.63
CA GLU A 117 12.82 0.44 13.70
C GLU A 117 12.65 1.10 15.07
N SER A 118 13.50 2.08 15.41
CA SER A 118 13.50 2.73 16.74
C SER A 118 12.25 3.56 17.02
N LYS A 119 11.65 4.16 15.99
CA LYS A 119 10.40 4.93 16.10
C LYS A 119 9.15 4.05 16.04
N GLY A 120 9.29 2.75 15.76
CA GLY A 120 8.15 1.84 15.63
C GLY A 120 7.26 2.15 14.43
N GLU A 121 7.83 2.75 13.38
CA GLU A 121 7.09 3.23 12.19
C GLU A 121 6.36 2.09 11.46
N LYS A 122 6.86 0.85 11.54
CA LYS A 122 6.16 -0.35 11.04
C LYS A 122 4.78 -0.51 11.66
N ALA A 123 4.68 -0.39 12.98
CA ALA A 123 3.41 -0.56 13.69
C ALA A 123 2.42 0.56 13.35
N VAL A 124 2.93 1.78 13.15
CA VAL A 124 2.12 2.93 12.70
C VAL A 124 1.56 2.67 11.30
N LEU A 125 2.41 2.24 10.37
CA LEU A 125 2.03 1.98 8.98
C LEU A 125 1.02 0.83 8.88
N ILE A 126 1.27 -0.29 9.57
CA ILE A 126 0.35 -1.44 9.62
C ILE A 126 -1.01 -1.02 10.16
N LYS A 127 -1.05 -0.29 11.28
CA LYS A 127 -2.32 0.15 11.88
C LYS A 127 -3.11 1.07 10.95
N TRP A 128 -2.42 1.94 10.22
CA TRP A 128 -3.06 2.79 9.23
C TRP A 128 -3.62 1.97 8.07
N LEU A 129 -2.85 1.00 7.53
CA LEU A 129 -3.32 0.09 6.47
C LEU A 129 -4.53 -0.73 6.91
N GLU A 130 -4.51 -1.31 8.11
CA GLU A 130 -5.66 -2.03 8.69
C GLU A 130 -6.91 -1.15 8.71
N THR A 131 -6.76 0.12 9.09
CA THR A 131 -7.87 1.09 9.16
C THR A 131 -8.37 1.47 7.77
N ALA A 132 -7.45 1.76 6.84
CA ALA A 132 -7.78 2.17 5.47
C ALA A 132 -8.46 1.04 4.68
N LEU A 133 -8.03 -0.21 4.91
CA LEU A 133 -8.52 -1.41 4.22
C LEU A 133 -9.65 -2.11 4.98
N GLN A 134 -10.06 -1.61 6.14
CA GLN A 134 -11.10 -2.21 6.99
C GLN A 134 -10.78 -3.67 7.36
N ILE A 135 -9.50 -3.98 7.58
CA ILE A 135 -9.04 -5.31 7.98
C ILE A 135 -9.30 -5.46 9.48
N GLU A 136 -10.22 -6.35 9.84
CA GLU A 136 -10.49 -6.72 11.23
C GLU A 136 -9.36 -7.64 11.76
N LYS A 137 -8.98 -7.45 13.04
CA LYS A 137 -7.94 -8.24 13.72
C LYS A 137 -8.43 -9.57 14.24
#